data_AF-A0A075KHK9-F1
#
_entry.id   AF-A0A075KHK9-F1
#
_cell.length_a   1.000
_cell.length_b   1.000
_cell.length_c   1.000
_cell.angle_alpha   90.00
_cell.angle_beta   90.00
_cell.angle_gamma   90.00
#
_symmetry.space_group_name_H-M   'P 1'
#
loop_
_entity.id
_entity.type
_entity.pdbx_description
1 polymer ?
#
loop_
_entity_poly.entity_id
_entity_poly.type
_entity_poly.pdbx_seq_one_letter_code
_entity_poly.pdbx_strand_id
1 'polypeptide(L)'
;MKIKYIDSNGKELNLTLHKSYIVFAMEFSNNSSVSGEYIKFRLQNDDNSIVPYPASLFEIVSDKLSSTWIFNQKTKNNYWIMPMEICYNSFWEDFYNDEIVAIKNFNHVKEVLYLEELTEEEIQDILCSNKEDEVDFILNALMKYKCDRFVNHVVNYASTELSSYNKSSSLLSAFKYLSVFKQIEIDELFINYLTNIENGSDELTKVVNGYFS
;
A
#
# COMPACT_ATOMS: atom_id res chain seq x y z
N MET A 1 -4.63 -1.04 -11.32
CA MET A 1 -6.06 -0.74 -11.50
C MET A 1 -6.61 -0.19 -10.21
N LYS A 2 -7.34 0.92 -10.29
CA LYS A 2 -7.98 1.58 -9.16
C LYS A 2 -9.46 1.77 -9.45
N ILE A 3 -10.28 1.53 -8.44
CA ILE A 3 -11.74 1.61 -8.52
C ILE A 3 -12.27 2.45 -7.37
N LYS A 4 -13.41 3.09 -7.54
CA LYS A 4 -14.03 3.91 -6.49
C LYS A 4 -15.42 3.39 -6.18
N TYR A 5 -15.70 3.25 -4.90
CA TYR A 5 -16.98 2.72 -4.44
C TYR A 5 -18.08 3.77 -4.64
N ILE A 6 -19.13 3.39 -5.39
CA ILE A 6 -20.23 4.30 -5.80
C ILE A 6 -21.60 3.85 -5.30
N ASP A 7 -21.72 2.60 -4.86
CA ASP A 7 -23.01 2.04 -4.50
C ASP A 7 -23.32 2.27 -3.01
N SER A 8 -24.56 2.61 -2.70
CA SER A 8 -25.07 2.75 -1.34
C SER A 8 -26.38 1.99 -1.16
N ASN A 9 -26.55 0.86 -1.87
CA ASN A 9 -27.73 -0.02 -1.88
C ASN A 9 -28.15 -0.62 -0.51
N GLY A 10 -27.79 0.01 0.61
CA GLY A 10 -28.26 -0.30 1.95
C GLY A 10 -27.66 -1.56 2.56
N LYS A 11 -26.72 -2.21 1.88
CA LYS A 11 -25.92 -3.30 2.45
C LYS A 11 -24.77 -2.71 3.25
N GLU A 12 -24.64 -3.11 4.50
CA GLU A 12 -23.44 -2.86 5.30
C GLU A 12 -22.27 -3.60 4.63
N LEU A 13 -21.46 -2.84 3.91
CA LEU A 13 -20.17 -3.28 3.38
C LEU A 13 -19.09 -2.50 4.13
N ASN A 14 -17.95 -3.13 4.37
CA ASN A 14 -16.79 -2.49 5.00
C ASN A 14 -16.04 -1.62 3.98
N LEU A 15 -16.78 -0.77 3.26
CA LEU A 15 -16.35 0.11 2.20
C LEU A 15 -16.93 1.51 2.41
N THR A 16 -16.07 2.51 2.39
CA THR A 16 -16.41 3.92 2.53
C THR A 16 -16.86 4.46 1.19
N LEU A 17 -18.06 5.07 1.17
CA LEU A 17 -18.60 5.68 -0.05
C LEU A 17 -17.62 6.69 -0.64
N HIS A 18 -17.42 6.64 -1.96
CA HIS A 18 -16.51 7.47 -2.73
C HIS A 18 -15.01 7.30 -2.45
N LYS A 19 -14.62 6.35 -1.59
CA LYS A 19 -13.22 5.98 -1.41
C LYS A 19 -12.72 5.16 -2.61
N SER A 20 -11.47 5.42 -2.98
CA SER A 20 -10.74 4.66 -3.99
C SER A 20 -10.03 3.45 -3.37
N TYR A 21 -10.00 2.35 -4.11
CA TYR A 21 -9.40 1.09 -3.73
C TYR A 21 -8.54 0.54 -4.87
N ILE A 22 -7.39 -0.04 -4.53
CA ILE A 22 -6.53 -0.74 -5.47
C ILE A 22 -7.03 -2.18 -5.61
N VAL A 23 -7.17 -2.65 -6.85
CA VAL A 23 -7.59 -4.03 -7.15
C VAL A 23 -6.37 -4.93 -7.15
N PHE A 24 -6.43 -6.06 -6.42
CA PHE A 24 -5.39 -7.09 -6.39
C PHE A 24 -5.68 -8.26 -7.34
N ALA A 25 -6.95 -8.54 -7.62
CA ALA A 25 -7.35 -9.55 -8.59
C ALA A 25 -8.73 -9.24 -9.20
N MET A 26 -8.89 -9.61 -10.46
CA MET A 26 -10.18 -9.67 -11.14
C MET A 26 -10.58 -11.14 -11.33
N GLU A 27 -11.77 -11.50 -10.88
CA GLU A 27 -12.30 -12.87 -10.96
C GLU A 27 -13.54 -12.90 -11.83
N PHE A 28 -13.54 -13.81 -12.81
CA PHE A 28 -14.61 -13.97 -13.78
C PHE A 28 -15.23 -15.36 -13.66
N SER A 29 -16.56 -15.43 -13.59
CA SER A 29 -17.30 -16.71 -13.53
C SER A 29 -18.40 -16.75 -14.58
N ASN A 30 -18.25 -17.63 -15.58
CA ASN A 30 -19.20 -17.82 -16.68
C ASN A 30 -20.26 -18.90 -16.41
N ASN A 31 -20.59 -19.15 -15.14
CA ASN A 31 -21.67 -20.06 -14.81
C ASN A 31 -23.02 -19.35 -14.99
N SER A 32 -23.74 -19.77 -16.03
CA SER A 32 -24.98 -19.19 -16.57
C SER A 32 -26.23 -19.30 -15.66
N SER A 33 -26.07 -19.42 -14.34
CA SER A 33 -27.17 -19.75 -13.42
C SER A 33 -27.21 -18.95 -12.11
N VAL A 34 -26.29 -17.99 -11.89
CA VAL A 34 -26.36 -17.10 -10.72
C VAL A 34 -26.22 -15.66 -11.18
N SER A 35 -27.32 -14.92 -11.05
CA SER A 35 -27.47 -13.46 -11.13
C SER A 35 -26.18 -12.64 -11.24
N GLY A 36 -25.98 -11.97 -12.38
CA GLY A 36 -25.42 -10.60 -12.51
C GLY A 36 -23.99 -10.28 -12.04
N GLU A 37 -23.36 -11.08 -11.20
CA GLU A 37 -22.04 -10.79 -10.59
C GLU A 37 -20.92 -11.57 -11.31
N TYR A 38 -20.89 -11.44 -12.64
CA TYR A 38 -19.93 -12.12 -13.53
C TYR A 38 -18.48 -11.78 -13.22
N ILE A 39 -18.24 -10.55 -12.71
CA ILE A 39 -16.92 -9.99 -12.42
C ILE A 39 -16.87 -9.58 -10.97
N LYS A 40 -15.82 -10.03 -10.26
CA LYS A 40 -15.51 -9.59 -8.91
C LYS A 40 -14.13 -8.95 -8.87
N PHE A 41 -14.02 -7.85 -8.12
CA PHE A 41 -12.77 -7.22 -7.78
C PHE A 41 -12.39 -7.59 -6.37
N ARG A 42 -11.19 -8.14 -6.21
CA ARG A 42 -10.62 -8.40 -4.90
C ARG A 42 -9.73 -7.25 -4.48
N LEU A 43 -10.00 -6.69 -3.31
CA LEU A 43 -9.36 -5.50 -2.78
C LEU A 43 -9.23 -5.61 -1.26
N GLN A 44 -8.45 -4.71 -0.66
CA GLN A 44 -8.41 -4.54 0.80
C GLN A 44 -9.51 -3.57 1.22
N ASN A 45 -10.42 -4.02 2.07
CA ASN A 45 -11.52 -3.22 2.57
C ASN A 45 -11.11 -2.37 3.78
N ASP A 46 -12.02 -1.60 4.35
CA ASP A 46 -11.71 -0.66 5.44
C ASP A 46 -11.35 -1.35 6.78
N ASP A 47 -11.71 -2.62 6.93
CA ASP A 47 -11.32 -3.50 8.04
C ASP A 47 -10.01 -4.26 7.76
N ASN A 48 -9.23 -3.80 6.77
CA ASN A 48 -7.99 -4.42 6.32
C ASN A 48 -8.12 -5.85 5.78
N SER A 49 -9.33 -6.32 5.50
CA SER A 49 -9.58 -7.67 4.96
C SER A 49 -9.48 -7.70 3.45
N ILE A 50 -8.82 -8.73 2.90
CA ILE A 50 -8.72 -8.94 1.45
C ILE A 50 -9.89 -9.81 0.99
N VAL A 51 -10.90 -9.24 0.33
CA VAL A 51 -12.11 -9.99 -0.06
C VAL A 51 -12.64 -9.56 -1.44
N PRO A 52 -13.37 -10.44 -2.15
CA PRO A 52 -13.93 -10.11 -3.46
C PRO A 52 -15.27 -9.40 -3.35
N TYR A 53 -15.44 -8.32 -4.10
CA TYR A 53 -16.68 -7.55 -4.23
C TYR A 53 -17.18 -7.55 -5.68
N PRO A 54 -18.50 -7.53 -5.93
CA PRO A 54 -19.03 -7.39 -7.28
C PRO A 54 -18.54 -6.11 -7.96
N ALA A 55 -18.08 -6.22 -9.21
CA ALA A 55 -17.56 -5.08 -9.97
C ALA A 55 -18.60 -3.96 -10.18
N SER A 56 -19.90 -4.31 -10.17
CA SER A 56 -21.01 -3.36 -10.30
C SER A 56 -21.11 -2.33 -9.18
N LEU A 57 -20.42 -2.53 -8.06
CA LEU A 57 -20.41 -1.60 -6.92
C LEU A 57 -19.46 -0.41 -7.13
N PHE A 58 -18.69 -0.40 -8.22
CA PHE A 58 -17.58 0.52 -8.40
C PHE A 58 -17.58 1.21 -9.76
N GLU A 59 -17.05 2.43 -9.78
CA GLU A 59 -16.57 3.08 -11.00
C GLU A 59 -15.06 2.85 -11.16
N ILE A 60 -14.57 2.79 -12.40
CA ILE A 60 -13.13 2.66 -12.67
C ILE A 60 -12.49 4.05 -12.59
N VAL A 61 -11.48 4.19 -11.72
CA VAL A 61 -10.67 5.41 -11.58
C VAL A 61 -9.40 5.32 -12.42
N SER A 62 -8.81 4.12 -12.49
CA SER A 62 -7.62 3.81 -13.30
C SER A 62 -7.79 2.39 -13.84
N ASP A 63 -7.81 2.26 -15.16
CA ASP A 63 -7.89 0.98 -15.89
C ASP A 63 -6.51 0.36 -16.18
N LYS A 64 -5.43 1.01 -15.72
CA LYS A 64 -4.06 0.51 -15.85
C LYS A 64 -3.92 -0.84 -15.18
N LEU A 65 -3.40 -1.83 -15.90
CA LEU A 65 -2.94 -3.09 -15.32
C LEU A 65 -1.42 -3.01 -15.11
N SER A 66 -0.94 -3.49 -13.96
CA SER A 66 0.51 -3.58 -13.72
C SER A 66 1.12 -4.60 -14.68
N SER A 67 2.38 -4.40 -15.04
CA SER A 67 3.11 -5.30 -15.94
C SER A 67 3.26 -6.72 -15.42
N THR A 68 3.03 -6.95 -14.12
CA THR A 68 3.07 -8.28 -13.50
C THR A 68 1.77 -9.07 -13.68
N TRP A 69 0.70 -8.45 -14.17
CA TRP A 69 -0.60 -9.09 -14.28
C TRP A 69 -0.64 -10.11 -15.41
N ILE A 70 -1.13 -11.31 -15.11
CA ILE A 70 -1.32 -12.38 -16.08
C ILE A 70 -2.77 -12.85 -16.09
N PHE A 71 -3.21 -13.33 -17.25
CA PHE A 71 -4.47 -14.05 -17.39
C PHE A 71 -4.25 -15.53 -17.08
N ASN A 72 -5.09 -16.09 -16.21
CA ASN A 72 -5.07 -17.51 -15.88
C ASN A 72 -6.48 -18.10 -15.91
N GLN A 73 -6.62 -19.20 -16.64
CA GLN A 73 -7.85 -19.98 -16.69
C GLN A 73 -7.82 -21.07 -15.62
N LYS A 74 -8.53 -20.87 -14.50
CA LYS A 74 -8.61 -21.86 -13.42
C LYS A 74 -9.42 -23.09 -13.83
N THR A 75 -10.56 -22.86 -14.48
CA THR A 75 -11.43 -23.92 -15.01
C THR A 75 -12.06 -23.48 -16.33
N LYS A 76 -12.86 -24.35 -16.97
CA LYS A 76 -13.56 -24.01 -18.21
C LYS A 76 -14.38 -22.71 -18.12
N ASN A 77 -14.90 -22.38 -16.94
CA ASN A 77 -15.80 -21.24 -16.73
C ASN A 77 -15.25 -20.19 -15.76
N ASN A 78 -14.11 -20.43 -15.12
CA ASN A 78 -13.54 -19.51 -14.13
C ASN A 78 -12.17 -19.01 -14.59
N TYR A 79 -12.03 -17.69 -14.64
CA TYR A 79 -10.82 -17.02 -15.09
C TYR A 79 -10.42 -15.97 -14.09
N TRP A 80 -9.12 -15.75 -13.97
CA TRP A 80 -8.57 -14.71 -13.12
C TRP A 80 -7.58 -13.86 -13.92
N ILE A 81 -7.54 -12.58 -13.59
CA ILE A 81 -6.47 -11.67 -14.00
C ILE A 81 -5.90 -11.07 -12.72
N MET A 82 -4.65 -11.41 -12.42
CA MET A 82 -3.96 -10.97 -11.20
C MET A 82 -2.44 -11.03 -11.39
N PRO A 83 -1.64 -10.40 -10.52
CA PRO A 83 -0.18 -10.48 -10.53
C PRO A 83 0.34 -11.92 -10.51
N MET A 84 1.38 -12.18 -11.32
CA MET A 84 1.99 -13.50 -11.52
C MET A 84 2.37 -14.18 -10.20
N GLU A 85 2.88 -13.43 -9.23
CA GLU A 85 3.39 -13.89 -7.94
C GLU A 85 2.32 -14.52 -7.04
N ILE A 86 1.06 -14.13 -7.26
CA ILE A 86 -0.11 -14.63 -6.52
C ILE A 86 -1.04 -15.46 -7.40
N CYS A 87 -0.65 -15.71 -8.65
CA CYS A 87 -1.48 -16.35 -9.65
C CYS A 87 -1.33 -17.89 -9.68
N TYR A 88 -1.59 -18.55 -8.53
CA TYR A 88 -1.62 -20.01 -8.43
C TYR A 88 -2.85 -20.52 -7.68
N ASN A 89 -3.20 -21.79 -7.89
CA ASN A 89 -4.55 -22.31 -7.59
C ASN A 89 -4.98 -22.19 -6.11
N SER A 90 -4.07 -22.44 -5.17
CA SER A 90 -4.31 -22.40 -3.72
C SER A 90 -3.98 -21.05 -3.07
N PHE A 91 -3.57 -20.03 -3.84
CA PHE A 91 -3.01 -18.81 -3.26
C PHE A 91 -3.89 -18.18 -2.18
N TRP A 92 -5.20 -17.99 -2.44
CA TRP A 92 -6.09 -17.40 -1.45
C TRP A 92 -6.26 -18.27 -0.22
N GLU A 93 -6.30 -19.60 -0.37
CA GLU A 93 -6.39 -20.53 0.76
C GLU A 93 -5.12 -20.44 1.62
N ASP A 94 -3.95 -20.48 0.99
CA ASP A 94 -2.66 -20.33 1.66
C ASP A 94 -2.54 -18.97 2.35
N PHE A 95 -2.98 -17.89 1.69
CA PHE A 95 -2.99 -16.54 2.25
C PHE A 95 -3.89 -16.43 3.49
N TYR A 96 -5.09 -17.00 3.47
CA TYR A 96 -6.00 -16.98 4.61
C TYR A 96 -5.62 -17.95 5.74
N ASN A 97 -4.77 -18.93 5.45
CA ASN A 97 -4.18 -19.83 6.45
C ASN A 97 -2.85 -19.31 6.99
N ASP A 98 -2.53 -18.04 6.76
CA ASP A 98 -1.30 -17.37 7.19
C ASP A 98 0.01 -18.04 6.71
N GLU A 99 -0.02 -18.69 5.55
CA GLU A 99 1.17 -19.30 4.97
C GLU A 99 2.21 -18.23 4.62
N ILE A 100 3.41 -18.36 5.20
CA ILE A 100 4.47 -17.35 5.16
C ILE A 100 4.81 -16.92 3.72
N VAL A 101 4.85 -17.86 2.79
CA VAL A 101 5.17 -17.60 1.38
C VAL A 101 4.04 -16.81 0.71
N ALA A 102 2.78 -17.15 0.99
CA ALA A 102 1.63 -16.45 0.41
C ALA A 102 1.53 -15.01 0.93
N ILE A 103 1.72 -14.79 2.25
CA ILE A 103 1.77 -13.45 2.85
C ILE A 103 2.90 -12.62 2.22
N LYS A 104 4.10 -13.21 2.08
CA LYS A 104 5.25 -12.52 1.49
C LYS A 104 4.99 -12.11 0.04
N ASN A 105 4.43 -13.02 -0.76
CA ASN A 105 4.09 -12.73 -2.16
C ASN A 105 2.99 -11.67 -2.26
N PHE A 106 1.97 -11.73 -1.39
CA PHE A 106 0.93 -10.72 -1.34
C PHE A 106 1.49 -9.34 -1.00
N ASN A 107 2.31 -9.24 0.04
CA ASN A 107 2.91 -7.97 0.45
C ASN A 107 3.79 -7.39 -0.65
N HIS A 108 4.57 -8.24 -1.34
CA HIS A 108 5.35 -7.80 -2.50
C HIS A 108 4.46 -7.23 -3.61
N VAL A 109 3.38 -7.92 -3.96
CA VAL A 109 2.39 -7.43 -4.94
C VAL A 109 1.77 -6.11 -4.48
N LYS A 110 1.38 -6.02 -3.22
CA LYS A 110 0.77 -4.81 -2.65
C LYS A 110 1.71 -3.61 -2.73
N GLU A 111 2.99 -3.77 -2.39
CA GLU A 111 4.01 -2.73 -2.55
C GLU A 111 4.08 -2.23 -3.99
N VAL A 112 4.20 -3.15 -4.96
CA VAL A 112 4.34 -2.80 -6.39
C VAL A 112 3.12 -2.02 -6.87
N LEU A 113 1.92 -2.51 -6.58
CA LEU A 113 0.68 -1.85 -7.01
C LEU A 113 0.48 -0.49 -6.33
N TYR A 114 0.88 -0.35 -5.07
CA TYR A 114 0.83 0.93 -4.37
C TYR A 114 1.73 1.96 -5.05
N LEU A 115 2.97 1.59 -5.38
CA LEU A 115 3.90 2.49 -6.07
C LEU A 115 3.45 2.85 -7.49
N GLU A 116 2.69 1.98 -8.15
CA GLU A 116 2.19 2.21 -9.50
C GLU A 116 0.90 3.06 -9.58
N GLU A 117 0.06 3.03 -8.53
CA GLU A 117 -1.31 3.60 -8.54
C GLU A 117 -1.54 4.75 -7.57
N LEU A 118 -0.76 4.84 -6.48
CA LEU A 118 -0.91 5.92 -5.51
C LEU A 118 -0.38 7.24 -6.08
N THR A 119 -1.19 8.27 -5.90
CA THR A 119 -0.86 9.66 -6.20
C THR A 119 -0.08 10.29 -5.04
N GLU A 120 0.53 11.45 -5.29
CA GLU A 120 1.21 12.23 -4.23
C GLU A 120 0.25 12.64 -3.10
N GLU A 121 -0.99 12.99 -3.44
CA GLU A 121 -2.04 13.28 -2.46
C GLU A 121 -2.37 12.06 -1.61
N GLU A 122 -2.58 10.89 -2.21
CA GLU A 122 -2.88 9.65 -1.47
C GLU A 122 -1.69 9.21 -0.57
N ILE A 123 -0.45 9.40 -1.01
CA ILE A 123 0.72 9.14 -0.18
C ILE A 123 0.78 10.12 1.00
N GLN A 124 0.52 11.41 0.75
CA GLN A 124 0.45 12.41 1.81
C GLN A 124 -0.64 12.05 2.84
N ASP A 125 -1.81 11.63 2.38
CA ASP A 125 -2.92 11.21 3.25
C ASP A 125 -2.53 10.00 4.12
N ILE A 126 -1.81 9.03 3.57
CA ILE A 126 -1.28 7.89 4.34
C ILE A 126 -0.30 8.37 5.41
N LEU A 127 0.69 9.19 5.03
CA LEU A 127 1.70 9.73 5.97
C LEU A 127 1.08 10.55 7.09
N CYS A 128 -0.01 11.27 6.82
CA CYS A 128 -0.75 12.05 7.82
C CYS A 128 -1.81 11.25 8.59
N SER A 129 -1.97 9.95 8.30
CA SER A 129 -2.93 9.10 8.98
C SER A 129 -2.42 8.66 10.36
N ASN A 130 -3.34 8.29 11.24
CA ASN A 130 -2.99 7.68 12.55
C ASN A 130 -2.70 6.17 12.46
N LYS A 131 -2.48 5.63 11.25
CA LYS A 131 -2.28 4.20 11.01
C LYS A 131 -0.79 3.91 10.81
N GLU A 132 -0.05 3.81 11.91
CA GLU A 132 1.42 3.63 11.87
C GLU A 132 1.85 2.42 11.03
N ASP A 133 1.14 1.29 11.08
CA ASP A 133 1.43 0.11 10.27
C ASP A 133 1.35 0.39 8.76
N GLU A 134 0.42 1.25 8.33
CA GLU A 134 0.25 1.63 6.93
C GLU A 134 1.35 2.60 6.48
N VAL A 135 1.75 3.52 7.37
CA VAL A 135 2.89 4.43 7.18
C VAL A 135 4.19 3.64 7.07
N ASP A 136 4.44 2.70 7.98
CA ASP A 136 5.62 1.83 7.93
C ASP A 136 5.64 0.99 6.67
N PHE A 137 4.50 0.42 6.26
CA PHE A 137 4.40 -0.35 5.03
C PHE A 137 4.80 0.48 3.81
N ILE A 138 4.25 1.70 3.67
CA ILE A 138 4.55 2.54 2.51
C ILE A 138 6.00 3.03 2.51
N LEU A 139 6.55 3.43 3.67
CA LEU A 139 7.94 3.89 3.79
C LEU A 139 8.93 2.76 3.46
N ASN A 140 8.65 1.54 3.93
CA ASN A 140 9.48 0.38 3.60
C ASN A 140 9.39 0.03 2.11
N ALA A 141 8.21 0.13 1.49
CA ALA A 141 8.05 -0.04 0.05
C ALA A 141 8.89 1.01 -0.70
N LEU A 142 8.70 2.30 -0.41
CA LEU A 142 9.42 3.40 -1.03
C LEU A 142 10.95 3.23 -0.92
N MET A 143 11.43 2.81 0.26
CA MET A 143 12.85 2.55 0.51
C MET A 143 13.37 1.36 -0.31
N LYS A 144 12.64 0.25 -0.32
CA LYS A 144 13.01 -0.99 -1.03
C LYS A 144 13.18 -0.76 -2.53
N TYR A 145 12.29 0.01 -3.15
CA TYR A 145 12.37 0.34 -4.57
C TYR A 145 13.14 1.63 -4.86
N LYS A 146 13.75 2.26 -3.84
CA LYS A 146 14.50 3.52 -3.95
C LYS A 146 13.71 4.60 -4.68
N CYS A 147 12.42 4.73 -4.36
CA CYS A 147 11.53 5.72 -4.97
C CYS A 147 11.76 7.08 -4.30
N ASP A 148 12.42 8.00 -4.99
CA ASP A 148 12.74 9.36 -4.49
C ASP A 148 11.63 10.38 -4.72
N ARG A 149 10.60 10.03 -5.50
CA ARG A 149 9.47 10.90 -5.85
C ARG A 149 8.81 11.58 -4.64
N PHE A 150 8.82 10.91 -3.49
CA PHE A 150 8.09 11.36 -2.29
C PHE A 150 9.00 11.87 -1.17
N VAL A 151 10.29 12.15 -1.45
CA VAL A 151 11.25 12.62 -0.42
C VAL A 151 10.71 13.82 0.35
N ASN A 152 10.20 14.84 -0.35
CA ASN A 152 9.69 16.06 0.30
C ASN A 152 8.48 15.79 1.21
N HIS A 153 7.59 14.86 0.81
CA HIS A 153 6.47 14.46 1.65
C HIS A 153 6.96 13.76 2.93
N VAL A 154 7.96 12.89 2.81
CA VAL A 154 8.52 12.19 3.98
C VAL A 154 9.36 13.11 4.86
N VAL A 155 10.06 14.10 4.30
CA VAL A 155 10.77 15.16 5.07
C VAL A 155 9.77 15.97 5.89
N ASN A 156 8.64 16.37 5.30
CA ASN A 156 7.58 17.11 5.99
C ASN A 156 6.93 16.28 7.11
N TYR A 157 6.65 15.01 6.82
CA TYR A 157 6.17 14.05 7.82
C TYR A 157 7.15 13.92 9.00
N ALA A 158 8.42 13.63 8.72
CA ALA A 158 9.45 13.47 9.75
C ALA A 158 9.66 14.74 10.58
N SER A 159 9.62 15.92 9.95
CA SER A 159 9.71 17.21 10.64
C SER A 159 8.54 17.42 11.61
N THR A 160 7.33 17.07 11.18
CA THR A 160 6.12 17.17 12.00
C THR A 160 6.20 16.23 13.20
N GLU A 161 6.60 14.97 12.97
CA GLU A 161 6.77 13.98 14.03
C GLU A 161 7.87 14.32 15.04
N LEU A 162 8.98 14.90 14.59
CA LEU A 162 10.04 15.37 15.50
C LEU A 162 9.57 16.50 16.43
N SER A 163 8.62 17.33 15.96
CA SER A 163 8.01 18.40 16.75
C SER A 163 6.89 17.91 17.67
N SER A 164 6.41 16.67 17.48
CA SER A 164 5.35 16.07 18.29
C SER A 164 5.88 15.64 19.67
N TYR A 165 5.02 15.76 20.68
CA TYR A 165 5.29 15.29 22.04
C TYR A 165 5.33 13.75 22.12
N ASN A 166 4.50 13.08 21.31
CA ASN A 166 4.46 11.64 21.18
C ASN A 166 4.98 11.28 19.79
N LYS A 167 6.25 10.87 19.72
CA LYS A 167 6.88 10.48 18.45
C LYS A 167 6.29 9.17 17.97
N SER A 168 5.86 9.14 16.71
CA SER A 168 5.38 7.93 16.07
C SER A 168 6.47 6.87 15.96
N SER A 169 6.08 5.59 16.06
CA SER A 169 6.99 4.46 15.83
C SER A 169 7.53 4.43 14.40
N SER A 170 6.76 4.96 13.43
CA SER A 170 7.14 5.01 12.02
C SER A 170 8.15 6.13 11.68
N LEU A 171 8.49 7.00 12.64
CA LEU A 171 9.54 8.01 12.46
C LEU A 171 10.90 7.37 12.13
N LEU A 172 11.21 6.21 12.72
CA LEU A 172 12.43 5.47 12.41
C LEU A 172 12.43 4.98 10.95
N SER A 173 11.30 4.49 10.46
CA SER A 173 11.16 4.07 9.05
C SER A 173 11.32 5.26 8.10
N ALA A 174 10.81 6.43 8.47
CA ALA A 174 10.98 7.64 7.68
C ALA A 174 12.46 8.04 7.58
N PHE A 175 13.18 8.03 8.70
CA PHE A 175 14.62 8.31 8.71
C PHE A 175 15.41 7.29 7.89
N LYS A 176 15.08 5.99 7.99
CA LYS A 176 15.71 4.94 7.17
C LYS A 176 15.47 5.16 5.68
N TYR A 177 14.24 5.47 5.29
CA TYR A 177 13.91 5.82 3.91
C TYR A 177 14.73 7.00 3.42
N LEU A 178 14.70 8.13 4.15
CA LEU A 178 15.42 9.35 3.77
C LEU A 178 16.94 9.11 3.68
N SER A 179 17.50 8.26 4.54
CA SER A 179 18.94 7.98 4.55
C SER A 179 19.47 7.34 3.26
N VAL A 180 18.58 6.80 2.40
CA VAL A 180 18.93 6.20 1.11
C VAL A 180 19.27 7.26 0.04
N PHE A 181 18.82 8.51 0.20
CA PHE A 181 18.94 9.55 -0.83
C PHE A 181 19.83 10.69 -0.38
N LYS A 182 20.71 11.18 -1.27
CA LYS A 182 21.57 12.34 -1.00
C LYS A 182 20.92 13.61 -1.55
N GLN A 183 20.11 14.29 -0.73
CA GLN A 183 19.38 15.50 -1.11
C GLN A 183 19.50 16.58 -0.02
N ILE A 184 19.45 17.85 -0.42
CA ILE A 184 19.76 18.98 0.48
C ILE A 184 18.70 19.13 1.59
N GLU A 185 17.45 18.85 1.27
CA GLU A 185 16.32 18.89 2.21
C GLU A 185 16.48 17.83 3.32
N ILE A 186 17.13 16.71 3.00
CA ILE A 186 17.44 15.63 3.94
C ILE A 186 18.63 16.05 4.83
N ASP A 187 19.66 16.65 4.23
CA ASP A 187 20.80 17.19 4.97
C ASP A 187 20.34 18.20 6.02
N GLU A 188 19.47 19.15 5.62
CA GLU A 188 18.89 20.16 6.50
C GLU A 188 18.10 19.54 7.66
N LEU A 189 17.21 18.57 7.37
CA LEU A 189 16.46 17.85 8.39
C LEU A 189 17.38 17.13 9.39
N PHE A 190 18.38 16.41 8.89
CA PHE A 190 19.26 15.60 9.72
C PHE A 190 20.24 16.44 10.55
N ILE A 191 20.73 17.56 10.02
CA ILE A 191 21.52 18.54 10.78
C ILE A 191 20.65 19.17 11.88
N ASN A 192 19.41 19.54 11.56
CA ASN A 192 18.46 20.09 12.53
C ASN A 192 18.13 19.08 13.64
N TYR A 193 17.98 17.79 13.29
CA TYR A 193 17.82 16.72 14.27
C TYR A 193 19.02 16.61 15.21
N LEU A 194 20.26 16.58 14.68
CA LEU A 194 21.48 16.45 15.50
C LEU A 194 21.73 17.67 16.40
N THR A 195 21.31 18.86 15.98
CA THR A 195 21.42 20.07 16.81
C THR A 195 20.41 20.10 17.96
N ASN A 196 19.32 19.34 17.87
CA ASN A 196 18.27 19.24 18.88
C ASN A 196 18.19 17.84 19.52
N ILE A 197 19.34 17.18 19.66
CA ILE A 197 19.45 15.74 20.02
C ILE A 197 18.89 15.38 21.41
N GLU A 198 18.62 16.36 22.28
CA GLU A 198 17.94 16.15 23.56
C GLU A 198 16.55 15.51 23.37
N ASN A 199 15.98 15.62 22.16
CA ASN A 199 14.73 14.98 21.74
C ASN A 199 14.96 13.73 20.86
N GLY A 200 16.16 13.17 20.77
CA GLY A 200 16.47 12.05 19.87
C GLY A 200 16.24 10.66 20.47
N SER A 201 16.35 9.63 19.62
CA SER A 201 16.55 8.24 20.07
C SER A 201 17.88 7.72 19.51
N ASP A 202 18.51 6.78 20.23
CA ASP A 202 19.79 6.18 19.79
C ASP A 202 19.71 5.57 18.39
N GLU A 203 18.55 5.05 18.01
CA GLU A 203 18.33 4.43 16.71
C GLU A 203 18.26 5.47 15.58
N LEU A 204 17.55 6.59 15.79
CA LEU A 204 17.51 7.69 14.83
C LEU A 204 18.91 8.28 14.65
N THR A 205 19.64 8.50 15.75
CA THR A 205 21.01 9.01 15.72
C THR A 205 21.96 8.08 14.96
N LYS A 206 21.81 6.76 15.09
CA LYS A 206 22.59 5.79 14.29
C LYS A 206 22.33 5.92 12.80
N VAL A 207 21.06 6.07 12.40
CA VAL A 207 20.69 6.27 10.99
C VAL A 207 21.32 7.55 10.44
N VAL A 208 21.19 8.66 11.17
CA VAL A 208 21.74 9.96 10.74
C VAL A 208 23.27 9.96 10.67
N ASN A 209 23.95 9.35 11.65
CA ASN A 209 25.41 9.23 11.61
C ASN A 209 25.87 8.34 10.44
N GLY A 210 25.16 7.24 10.18
CA GLY A 210 25.42 6.39 9.01
C GLY A 210 25.17 7.10 7.68
N TYR A 211 24.27 8.08 7.66
CA TYR A 211 24.06 8.94 6.50
C TYR A 211 25.26 9.86 6.21
N PHE A 212 25.85 10.51 7.21
CA PHE A 212 26.98 11.44 7.00
C PHE A 212 28.36 10.77 6.91
N SER A 213 28.45 9.47 7.22
CA SER A 213 29.68 8.68 7.11
C SER A 213 29.99 8.27 5.68
#